data_AF-A0A0C9WET6-F1
#
_entry.id   AF-A0A0C9WET6-F1
#
_cell.length_a   1.000
_cell.length_b   1.000
_cell.length_c   1.000
_cell.angle_alpha   90.00
_cell.angle_beta   90.00
_cell.angle_gamma   90.00
#
_symmetry.space_group_name_H-M   'P 1'
#
loop_
_entity.id
_entity.type
_entity.pdbx_description
1 polymer ?
#
loop_
_entity_poly.entity_id
_entity_poly.type
_entity_poly.pdbx_seq_one_letter_code
_entity_poly.pdbx_strand_id
1 'polypeptide(L)'
;MLPPRSMVPVDSIFNATAVTIDACYSQCGTGQESFDWAVFSQDFAAWLLPYLALISQLPFGARHQVDNLMSALLTVGSPTLAGYSLFLTLLNARWINQQFDSIDFPRRKLRETVVDVLSSLQQVPLRVYPGEAAFLESLVILPQNDNWWTTLSDSLNYTHSWSISSATAIAWVVIAYLLTVADSLSNVADHINSNGQGTGSAWLWLLPVVVGWLVLAPKCAYGRVQHAFEQANQHIVVADAERNALKPNSGITIVSWSRSAYITSLLYRSAWSKAQRQIRVDGSAGWQTVPNSRAIHETNRQGNRAQVVAYSSLVTLGLQWGTTGAAVLAVRYTPTTRLGCRSLAYIIYGAASTISWFLLVLSSLLANYATPPSNASPTQTVTMQLTMALSNNLRWAGKALAGLNAAFIITISVFQYANFYDRCYCNSSVLSRGSQAYDIVVILYSDVALARGAWIGALVLASMCSLVFVVIGYPAIPS
;
A
#
# COMPACT_ATOMS: atom_id res chain seq x y z
N MET A 1 -18.88 29.74 13.71
CA MET A 1 -18.90 29.40 15.16
C MET A 1 -20.32 29.62 15.64
N LEU A 2 -21.02 28.57 16.07
CA LEU A 2 -22.32 28.73 16.73
C LEU A 2 -22.08 29.43 18.09
N PRO A 3 -22.95 30.36 18.52
CA PRO A 3 -22.83 31.02 19.81
C PRO A 3 -22.91 29.99 20.95
N PRO A 4 -22.27 30.27 22.12
CA PRO A 4 -22.43 29.42 23.29
C PRO A 4 -23.91 29.35 23.67
N ARG A 5 -24.48 28.14 23.73
CA ARG A 5 -25.85 27.92 24.24
C ARG A 5 -25.87 28.42 25.69
N SER A 6 -26.74 29.38 25.99
CA SER A 6 -26.97 29.85 27.36
C SER A 6 -27.47 28.70 28.22
N MET A 7 -26.80 28.43 29.34
CA MET A 7 -27.24 27.40 30.30
C MET A 7 -28.45 27.94 31.06
N VAL A 8 -29.59 27.25 30.92
CA VAL A 8 -30.81 27.55 31.65
C VAL A 8 -31.09 26.35 32.56
N PRO A 9 -31.28 26.53 33.88
CA PRO A 9 -31.66 25.43 34.75
C PRO A 9 -33.03 24.89 34.34
N VAL A 10 -33.17 23.57 34.34
CA VAL A 10 -34.42 22.86 34.05
C VAL A 10 -34.71 21.86 35.17
N ASP A 11 -35.98 21.66 35.49
CA ASP A 11 -36.42 20.81 36.61
C ASP A 11 -36.15 19.31 36.37
N SER A 12 -35.97 18.91 35.12
CA SER A 12 -35.68 17.53 34.72
C SER A 12 -34.70 17.50 33.55
N ILE A 13 -33.80 16.52 33.55
CA ILE A 13 -32.83 16.30 32.47
C ILE A 13 -33.51 16.06 31.12
N PHE A 14 -34.70 15.46 31.11
CA PHE A 14 -35.47 15.19 29.89
C PHE A 14 -36.03 16.46 29.23
N ASN A 15 -36.08 17.57 29.97
CA ASN A 15 -36.46 18.88 29.44
C ASN A 15 -35.24 19.70 28.99
N ALA A 16 -34.01 19.19 29.21
CA ALA A 16 -32.79 19.82 28.75
C ALA A 16 -32.52 19.46 27.28
N THR A 17 -32.04 20.42 26.49
CA THR A 17 -31.50 20.10 25.15
C THR A 17 -30.08 19.51 25.24
N ALA A 18 -29.33 19.88 26.27
CA ALA A 18 -27.97 19.45 26.53
C ALA A 18 -27.66 19.53 28.04
N VAL A 19 -26.70 18.74 28.50
CA VAL A 19 -26.30 18.66 29.91
C VAL A 19 -24.80 18.76 30.06
N THR A 20 -24.31 19.23 31.20
CA THR A 20 -22.86 19.20 31.50
C THR A 20 -22.39 17.77 31.70
N ILE A 21 -21.08 17.54 31.54
CA ILE A 21 -20.46 16.24 31.81
C ILE A 21 -20.75 15.74 33.24
N ASP A 22 -20.67 16.63 34.24
CA ASP A 22 -20.91 16.27 35.64
C ASP A 22 -22.37 15.86 35.87
N ALA A 23 -23.30 16.54 35.22
CA ALA A 23 -24.71 16.15 35.23
C ALA A 23 -24.90 14.78 34.56
N CYS A 24 -24.25 14.54 33.41
CA CYS A 24 -24.30 13.23 32.75
C CYS A 24 -23.78 12.10 33.65
N TYR A 25 -22.64 12.30 34.32
CA TYR A 25 -22.13 11.30 35.28
C TYR A 25 -23.04 11.09 36.48
N SER A 26 -23.68 12.15 36.98
CA SER A 26 -24.59 12.04 38.12
C SER A 26 -25.85 11.22 37.79
N GLN A 27 -26.32 11.28 36.54
CA GLN A 27 -27.57 10.63 36.11
C GLN A 27 -27.34 9.27 35.45
N CYS A 28 -26.31 9.15 34.62
CA CYS A 28 -26.03 7.97 33.79
C CYS A 28 -24.82 7.15 34.29
N GLY A 29 -24.05 7.68 35.24
CA GLY A 29 -22.80 7.06 35.69
C GLY A 29 -21.64 7.25 34.71
N THR A 30 -20.49 6.63 35.03
CA THR A 30 -19.26 6.69 34.21
C THR A 30 -19.11 5.50 33.27
N GLY A 31 -20.04 4.54 33.33
CA GLY A 31 -20.06 3.32 32.53
C GLY A 31 -20.37 3.58 31.06
N GLN A 32 -20.20 2.53 30.24
CA GLN A 32 -20.70 2.54 28.85
C GLN A 32 -22.16 2.08 28.85
N GLU A 33 -22.87 2.45 27.79
CA GLU A 33 -24.15 1.84 27.47
C GLU A 33 -24.03 0.31 27.33
N SER A 34 -25.15 -0.38 27.58
CA SER A 34 -25.21 -1.84 27.49
C SER A 34 -24.89 -2.30 26.07
N PHE A 35 -24.13 -3.38 25.96
CA PHE A 35 -23.84 -4.01 24.69
C PHE A 35 -25.12 -4.55 24.03
N ASP A 36 -25.35 -4.21 22.77
CA ASP A 36 -26.43 -4.74 21.95
C ASP A 36 -25.86 -5.58 20.79
N TRP A 37 -26.15 -6.89 20.82
CA TRP A 37 -25.66 -7.81 19.81
C TRP A 37 -26.28 -7.57 18.42
N ALA A 38 -27.54 -7.15 18.36
CA ALA A 38 -28.23 -6.90 17.10
C ALA A 38 -27.58 -5.71 16.39
N VAL A 39 -27.37 -4.60 17.11
CA VAL A 39 -26.68 -3.41 16.57
C VAL A 39 -25.24 -3.76 16.20
N PHE A 40 -24.50 -4.44 17.09
CA PHE A 40 -23.12 -4.82 16.84
C PHE A 40 -22.97 -5.64 15.55
N SER A 41 -23.77 -6.70 15.41
CA SER A 41 -23.66 -7.62 14.28
C SER A 41 -24.07 -6.97 12.95
N GLN A 42 -25.10 -6.11 12.96
CA GLN A 42 -25.53 -5.35 11.80
C GLN A 42 -24.43 -4.37 11.34
N ASP A 43 -23.92 -3.53 12.23
CA ASP A 43 -22.92 -2.52 11.88
C ASP A 43 -21.59 -3.16 11.49
N PHE A 44 -21.14 -4.20 12.20
CA PHE A 44 -19.93 -4.93 11.86
C PHE A 44 -20.02 -5.55 10.46
N ALA A 45 -21.15 -6.19 10.14
CA ALA A 45 -21.37 -6.82 8.83
C ALA A 45 -21.50 -5.80 7.70
N ALA A 46 -22.09 -4.63 7.97
CA ALA A 46 -22.31 -3.60 6.97
C ALA A 46 -21.07 -2.74 6.68
N TRP A 47 -20.30 -2.38 7.72
CA TRP A 47 -19.27 -1.35 7.63
C TRP A 47 -17.83 -1.86 7.70
N LEU A 48 -17.58 -3.06 8.25
CA LEU A 48 -16.21 -3.56 8.43
C LEU A 48 -15.94 -4.88 7.70
N LEU A 49 -16.85 -5.85 7.81
CA LEU A 49 -16.67 -7.19 7.25
C LEU A 49 -16.33 -7.20 5.74
N PRO A 50 -16.94 -6.37 4.87
CA PRO A 50 -16.60 -6.34 3.45
C PRO A 50 -15.14 -5.95 3.20
N TYR A 51 -14.60 -5.00 3.98
CA TYR A 51 -13.21 -4.57 3.87
C TYR A 51 -12.24 -5.64 4.38
N LEU A 52 -12.58 -6.34 5.47
CA LEU A 52 -11.78 -7.47 5.93
C LEU A 52 -11.69 -8.58 4.88
N ALA A 53 -12.80 -8.84 4.17
CA ALA A 53 -12.81 -9.77 3.05
C ALA A 53 -11.91 -9.31 1.90
N LEU A 54 -11.87 -8.00 1.58
CA LEU A 54 -10.99 -7.46 0.53
C LEU A 54 -9.49 -7.59 0.84
N ILE A 55 -9.08 -7.61 2.12
CA ILE A 55 -7.67 -7.83 2.47
C ILE A 55 -7.17 -9.15 1.88
N SER A 56 -8.02 -10.19 1.84
CA SER A 56 -7.66 -11.49 1.27
C SER A 56 -7.37 -11.44 -0.25
N GLN A 57 -7.80 -10.39 -0.94
CA GLN A 57 -7.58 -10.20 -2.37
C GLN A 57 -6.24 -9.53 -2.68
N LEU A 58 -5.50 -9.07 -1.67
CA LEU A 58 -4.17 -8.53 -1.86
C LEU A 58 -3.16 -9.64 -2.21
N PRO A 59 -2.14 -9.33 -3.05
CA PRO A 59 -1.16 -10.31 -3.48
C PRO A 59 -0.21 -10.66 -2.32
N PHE A 60 -0.45 -11.80 -1.68
CA PHE A 60 0.46 -12.41 -0.71
C PHE A 60 1.17 -13.61 -1.33
N GLY A 61 2.49 -13.69 -1.18
CA GLY A 61 3.29 -14.71 -1.85
C GLY A 61 4.61 -15.06 -1.16
N ALA A 62 4.81 -14.65 0.07
CA ALA A 62 6.05 -14.92 0.79
C ALA A 62 6.26 -16.42 1.05
N ARG A 63 7.52 -16.80 1.26
CA ARG A 63 7.93 -18.18 1.55
C ARG A 63 7.28 -18.72 2.84
N HIS A 64 7.17 -17.87 3.85
CA HIS A 64 6.59 -18.23 5.14
C HIS A 64 5.26 -17.51 5.37
N GLN A 65 4.30 -18.19 6.02
CA GLN A 65 2.98 -17.61 6.31
C GLN A 65 3.07 -16.37 7.22
N VAL A 66 4.06 -16.32 8.11
CA VAL A 66 4.30 -15.19 9.03
C VAL A 66 4.66 -13.91 8.26
N ASP A 67 5.37 -14.04 7.14
CA ASP A 67 5.71 -12.91 6.28
C ASP A 67 4.49 -12.38 5.52
N ASN A 68 3.56 -13.27 5.13
CA ASN A 68 2.28 -12.86 4.54
C ASN A 68 1.41 -12.13 5.56
N LEU A 69 1.34 -12.63 6.81
CA LEU A 69 0.66 -11.94 7.90
C LEU A 69 1.27 -10.56 8.15
N MET A 70 2.60 -10.46 8.15
CA MET A 70 3.29 -9.19 8.31
C MET A 70 2.94 -8.21 7.17
N SER A 71 2.91 -8.66 5.92
CA SER A 71 2.49 -7.84 4.78
C SER A 71 1.05 -7.35 4.92
N ALA A 72 0.14 -8.19 5.43
CA ALA A 72 -1.24 -7.81 5.71
C ALA A 72 -1.31 -6.74 6.80
N LEU A 73 -0.59 -6.93 7.92
CA LEU A 73 -0.51 -5.96 9.01
C LEU A 73 0.11 -4.63 8.55
N LEU A 74 1.17 -4.67 7.74
CA LEU A 74 1.76 -3.47 7.16
C LEU A 74 0.78 -2.72 6.25
N THR A 75 -0.03 -3.45 5.49
CA THR A 75 -1.02 -2.86 4.58
C THR A 75 -2.15 -2.19 5.36
N VAL A 76 -2.75 -2.88 6.32
CA VAL A 76 -3.85 -2.36 7.15
C VAL A 76 -3.38 -1.23 8.07
N GLY A 77 -2.20 -1.38 8.65
CA GLY A 77 -1.62 -0.43 9.58
C GLY A 77 -0.94 0.78 8.95
N SER A 78 -0.58 0.69 7.66
CA SER A 78 -0.06 1.81 6.88
C SER A 78 -0.62 1.81 5.46
N PRO A 79 -1.86 2.27 5.28
CA PRO A 79 -2.41 2.49 3.94
C PRO A 79 -1.52 3.38 3.07
N THR A 80 -0.83 4.35 3.67
CA THR A 80 0.12 5.22 2.97
C THR A 80 1.26 4.39 2.35
N LEU A 81 1.81 3.43 3.10
CA LEU A 81 2.83 2.51 2.59
C LEU A 81 2.27 1.57 1.51
N ALA A 82 1.07 1.03 1.71
CA ALA A 82 0.43 0.15 0.74
C ALA A 82 0.22 0.86 -0.60
N GLY A 83 -0.36 2.05 -0.57
CA GLY A 83 -0.52 2.90 -1.75
C GLY A 83 0.82 3.31 -2.35
N TYR A 84 1.82 3.67 -1.54
CA TYR A 84 3.14 4.07 -2.01
C TYR A 84 3.85 2.94 -2.75
N SER A 85 3.80 1.72 -2.22
CA SER A 85 4.36 0.54 -2.86
C SER A 85 3.69 0.24 -4.20
N LEU A 86 2.35 0.35 -4.24
CA LEU A 86 1.56 0.18 -5.46
C LEU A 86 1.97 1.20 -6.52
N PHE A 87 1.95 2.49 -6.19
CA PHE A 87 2.28 3.58 -7.11
C PHE A 87 3.72 3.51 -7.61
N LEU A 88 4.66 3.17 -6.74
CA LEU A 88 6.05 2.94 -7.13
C LEU A 88 6.16 1.81 -8.15
N THR A 89 5.39 0.73 -7.97
CA THR A 89 5.36 -0.41 -8.90
C THR A 89 4.74 -0.04 -10.24
N LEU A 90 3.65 0.74 -10.25
CA LEU A 90 3.02 1.27 -11.47
C LEU A 90 4.00 2.12 -12.29
N LEU A 91 4.64 3.08 -11.63
CA LEU A 91 5.62 3.96 -12.29
C LEU A 91 6.83 3.20 -12.79
N ASN A 92 7.29 2.21 -12.02
CA ASN A 92 8.42 1.39 -12.42
C ASN A 92 8.06 0.45 -13.59
N ALA A 93 6.83 -0.08 -13.65
CA ALA A 93 6.34 -0.83 -14.82
C ALA A 93 6.33 0.02 -16.09
N ARG A 94 5.80 1.24 -16.02
CA ARG A 94 5.81 2.20 -17.13
C ARG A 94 7.22 2.52 -17.59
N TRP A 95 8.08 2.79 -16.63
CA TRP A 95 9.48 3.12 -16.89
C TRP A 95 10.21 1.94 -17.56
N ILE A 96 9.96 0.70 -17.14
CA ILE A 96 10.48 -0.51 -17.80
C ILE A 96 10.06 -0.53 -19.26
N ASN A 97 8.77 -0.38 -19.56
CA ASN A 97 8.29 -0.44 -20.94
C ASN A 97 8.96 0.61 -21.84
N GLN A 98 9.01 1.86 -21.37
CA GLN A 98 9.68 2.96 -22.10
C GLN A 98 11.18 2.70 -22.33
N GLN A 99 11.88 2.07 -21.37
CA GLN A 99 13.28 1.74 -21.58
C GLN A 99 13.45 0.71 -22.69
N PHE A 100 12.60 -0.32 -22.73
CA PHE A 100 12.69 -1.37 -23.73
C PHE A 100 12.12 -0.96 -25.11
N ASP A 101 11.32 0.11 -25.20
CA ASP A 101 10.95 0.75 -26.47
C ASP A 101 12.16 1.28 -27.24
N SER A 102 13.18 1.75 -26.51
CA SER A 102 14.38 2.36 -27.08
C SER A 102 15.46 1.34 -27.51
N ILE A 103 15.16 0.05 -27.41
CA ILE A 103 16.07 -1.04 -27.74
C ILE A 103 15.49 -1.77 -28.95
N ASP A 104 16.28 -1.92 -30.00
CA ASP A 104 15.87 -2.72 -31.17
C ASP A 104 15.87 -4.20 -30.78
N PHE A 105 14.72 -4.85 -30.93
CA PHE A 105 14.59 -6.29 -30.77
C PHE A 105 14.48 -6.96 -32.15
N PRO A 106 15.07 -8.15 -32.34
CA PRO A 106 14.94 -8.89 -33.59
C PRO A 106 13.50 -9.39 -33.81
N ARG A 107 12.76 -9.64 -32.72
CA ARG A 107 11.37 -10.08 -32.74
C ARG A 107 10.54 -9.26 -31.76
N ARG A 108 9.45 -8.67 -32.25
CA ARG A 108 8.50 -7.90 -31.42
C ARG A 108 7.95 -8.71 -30.24
N LYS A 109 7.62 -9.99 -30.47
CA LYS A 109 7.11 -10.91 -29.45
C LYS A 109 8.10 -11.10 -28.28
N LEU A 110 9.40 -11.18 -28.56
CA LEU A 110 10.42 -11.33 -27.52
C LEU A 110 10.50 -10.09 -26.61
N ARG A 111 10.39 -8.88 -27.19
CA ARG A 111 10.33 -7.64 -26.42
C ARG A 111 9.17 -7.68 -25.42
N GLU A 112 7.98 -8.01 -25.91
CA GLU A 112 6.76 -8.12 -25.08
C GLU A 112 6.99 -9.12 -23.94
N THR A 113 7.49 -10.33 -24.25
CA THR A 113 7.82 -11.34 -23.24
C THR A 113 8.81 -10.86 -22.18
N VAL A 114 9.89 -10.18 -22.57
CA VAL A 114 10.91 -9.66 -21.63
C VAL A 114 10.33 -8.56 -20.74
N VAL A 115 9.59 -7.62 -21.33
CA VAL A 115 8.94 -6.53 -20.59
C VAL A 115 7.91 -7.09 -19.60
N ASP A 116 7.12 -8.08 -20.01
CA ASP A 116 6.14 -8.75 -19.15
C ASP A 116 6.80 -9.46 -17.96
N VAL A 117 7.87 -10.21 -18.19
CA VAL A 117 8.61 -10.89 -17.12
C VAL A 117 9.23 -9.87 -16.16
N LEU A 118 9.90 -8.82 -16.67
CA LEU A 118 10.57 -7.83 -15.82
C LEU A 118 9.58 -6.96 -15.04
N SER A 119 8.44 -6.62 -15.64
CA SER A 119 7.40 -5.84 -14.99
C SER A 119 6.64 -6.65 -13.94
N SER A 120 6.40 -7.94 -14.19
CA SER A 120 5.65 -8.81 -13.28
C SER A 120 6.46 -9.29 -12.06
N LEU A 121 7.79 -9.38 -12.18
CA LEU A 121 8.69 -9.82 -11.11
C LEU A 121 9.29 -8.66 -10.28
N GLN A 122 8.81 -7.43 -10.43
CA GLN A 122 9.33 -6.25 -9.69
C GLN A 122 9.32 -6.40 -8.17
N GLN A 123 8.40 -7.20 -7.63
CA GLN A 123 8.25 -7.45 -6.20
C GLN A 123 8.98 -8.72 -5.73
N VAL A 124 9.74 -9.39 -6.62
CA VAL A 124 10.47 -10.62 -6.31
C VAL A 124 11.97 -10.36 -6.12
N PRO A 125 12.57 -10.83 -5.01
CA PRO A 125 14.01 -10.79 -4.83
C PRO A 125 14.75 -11.84 -5.71
N LEU A 126 15.29 -11.45 -6.87
CA LEU A 126 16.08 -12.24 -7.84
C LEU A 126 17.58 -11.86 -7.95
N ARG A 127 18.56 -12.70 -7.59
CA ARG A 127 19.99 -12.31 -7.65
C ARG A 127 20.66 -12.88 -8.90
N VAL A 128 21.55 -12.10 -9.52
CA VAL A 128 22.51 -12.57 -10.54
C VAL A 128 23.89 -12.63 -9.88
N TYR A 129 24.61 -13.75 -9.96
CA TYR A 129 25.88 -13.89 -9.26
C TYR A 129 26.99 -13.09 -9.97
N PRO A 130 27.91 -12.44 -9.23
CA PRO A 130 29.10 -11.83 -9.81
C PRO A 130 29.97 -12.91 -10.48
N GLY A 131 30.39 -12.68 -11.73
CA GLY A 131 31.12 -13.66 -12.55
C GLY A 131 30.28 -14.27 -13.68
N GLU A 132 28.94 -14.13 -13.61
CA GLU A 132 27.98 -14.63 -14.61
C GLU A 132 27.61 -13.55 -15.64
N ALA A 133 28.54 -12.68 -15.98
CA ALA A 133 28.32 -11.64 -16.98
C ALA A 133 28.04 -12.22 -18.37
N ALA A 134 28.85 -13.21 -18.77
CA ALA A 134 28.67 -13.97 -20.00
C ALA A 134 27.34 -14.72 -20.03
N PHE A 135 26.80 -15.08 -18.87
CA PHE A 135 25.50 -15.75 -18.76
C PHE A 135 24.35 -14.81 -19.14
N LEU A 136 24.32 -13.58 -18.61
CA LEU A 136 23.26 -12.62 -18.95
C LEU A 136 23.41 -12.13 -20.40
N GLU A 137 24.63 -11.95 -20.88
CA GLU A 137 24.88 -11.65 -22.30
C GLU A 137 24.42 -12.81 -23.20
N SER A 138 24.70 -14.06 -22.83
CA SER A 138 24.22 -15.24 -23.56
C SER A 138 22.70 -15.32 -23.56
N LEU A 139 22.06 -15.08 -22.41
CA LEU A 139 20.60 -15.06 -22.23
C LEU A 139 19.90 -14.02 -23.11
N VAL A 140 20.62 -12.95 -23.45
CA VAL A 140 20.11 -11.85 -24.27
C VAL A 140 20.42 -12.03 -25.76
N ILE A 141 21.63 -12.47 -26.10
CA ILE A 141 22.14 -12.47 -27.49
C ILE A 141 21.78 -13.77 -28.23
N LEU A 142 21.83 -14.92 -27.54
CA LEU A 142 21.67 -16.22 -28.19
C LEU A 142 20.20 -16.49 -28.49
N PRO A 143 19.81 -16.69 -29.76
CA PRO A 143 18.42 -16.97 -30.13
C PRO A 143 17.91 -18.30 -29.54
N GLN A 144 18.81 -19.21 -29.11
CA GLN A 144 18.45 -20.42 -28.37
C GLN A 144 17.81 -20.10 -27.01
N ASN A 145 18.17 -18.96 -26.41
CA ASN A 145 17.64 -18.50 -25.13
C ASN A 145 16.31 -17.73 -25.26
N ASP A 146 15.80 -17.50 -26.48
CA ASP A 146 14.44 -16.99 -26.66
C ASP A 146 13.42 -17.94 -26.04
N ASN A 147 13.70 -19.26 -26.09
CA ASN A 147 12.87 -20.27 -25.46
C ASN A 147 12.90 -20.17 -23.92
N TRP A 148 14.00 -19.70 -23.32
CA TRP A 148 14.06 -19.46 -21.88
C TRP A 148 13.07 -18.36 -21.47
N TRP A 149 13.03 -17.25 -22.23
CA TRP A 149 12.10 -16.14 -21.95
C TRP A 149 10.64 -16.55 -22.14
N THR A 150 10.33 -17.30 -23.22
CA THR A 150 8.97 -17.78 -23.46
C THR A 150 8.55 -18.79 -22.40
N THR A 151 9.39 -19.78 -22.07
CA THR A 151 9.09 -20.74 -21.00
C THR A 151 8.91 -20.02 -19.67
N LEU A 152 9.76 -19.06 -19.31
CA LEU A 152 9.60 -18.32 -18.06
C LEU A 152 8.28 -17.53 -18.03
N SER A 153 7.94 -16.86 -19.13
CA SER A 153 6.68 -16.12 -19.24
C SER A 153 5.46 -17.04 -19.15
N ASP A 154 5.45 -18.14 -19.90
CA ASP A 154 4.38 -19.14 -19.90
C ASP A 154 4.23 -19.77 -18.50
N SER A 155 5.35 -20.13 -17.86
CA SER A 155 5.37 -20.68 -16.51
C SER A 155 4.98 -19.66 -15.44
N LEU A 156 5.08 -18.35 -15.69
CA LEU A 156 4.57 -17.28 -14.81
C LEU A 156 3.11 -16.92 -15.10
N ASN A 157 2.58 -17.32 -16.26
CA ASN A 157 1.21 -17.03 -16.69
C ASN A 157 0.17 -18.01 -16.11
N TYR A 158 0.29 -18.33 -14.82
CA TYR A 158 -0.42 -19.46 -14.21
C TYR A 158 -1.85 -19.17 -13.70
N THR A 159 -2.40 -17.96 -13.87
CA THR A 159 -3.84 -17.65 -13.68
C THR A 159 -4.09 -16.16 -13.92
N HIS A 160 -5.22 -15.86 -14.58
CA HIS A 160 -5.78 -14.53 -14.81
C HIS A 160 -5.96 -13.79 -13.47
N SER A 161 -5.31 -12.64 -13.29
CA SER A 161 -5.39 -11.83 -12.05
C SER A 161 -6.80 -11.35 -11.74
N TRP A 162 -7.61 -11.18 -12.78
CA TRP A 162 -9.05 -11.08 -12.70
C TRP A 162 -9.66 -12.48 -12.59
N SER A 163 -9.52 -13.11 -11.42
CA SER A 163 -10.36 -14.28 -11.13
C SER A 163 -11.82 -13.79 -11.05
N ILE A 164 -12.76 -14.58 -11.56
CA ILE A 164 -14.20 -14.28 -11.42
C ILE A 164 -14.53 -14.01 -9.95
N SER A 165 -13.92 -14.77 -9.03
CA SER A 165 -14.02 -14.56 -7.58
C SER A 165 -13.58 -13.17 -7.11
N SER A 166 -12.44 -12.67 -7.57
CA SER A 166 -11.94 -11.34 -7.18
C SER A 166 -12.84 -10.23 -7.72
N ALA A 167 -13.31 -10.37 -8.97
CA ALA A 167 -14.26 -9.44 -9.57
C ALA A 167 -15.60 -9.41 -8.81
N THR A 168 -16.15 -10.59 -8.49
CA THR A 168 -17.39 -10.69 -7.72
C THR A 168 -17.25 -10.14 -6.30
N ALA A 169 -16.11 -10.37 -5.64
CA ALA A 169 -15.86 -9.84 -4.30
C ALA A 169 -15.82 -8.31 -4.29
N ILE A 170 -15.14 -7.70 -5.27
CA ILE A 170 -15.10 -6.23 -5.41
C ILE A 170 -16.49 -5.68 -5.71
N ALA A 171 -17.19 -6.27 -6.69
CA ALA A 171 -18.53 -5.85 -7.05
C ALA A 171 -19.48 -5.92 -5.84
N TRP A 172 -19.39 -7.01 -5.06
CA TRP A 172 -20.19 -7.17 -3.85
C TRP A 172 -19.87 -6.13 -2.79
N VAL A 173 -18.59 -5.82 -2.55
CA VAL A 173 -18.21 -4.78 -1.59
C VAL A 173 -18.71 -3.40 -2.03
N VAL A 174 -18.63 -3.08 -3.32
CA VAL A 174 -19.14 -1.83 -3.86
C VAL A 174 -20.66 -1.74 -3.70
N ILE A 175 -21.40 -2.80 -4.05
CA ILE A 175 -22.86 -2.85 -3.90
C ILE A 175 -23.25 -2.73 -2.43
N ALA A 176 -22.62 -3.51 -1.54
CA ALA A 176 -22.86 -3.46 -0.11
C ALA A 176 -22.61 -2.05 0.45
N TYR A 177 -21.48 -1.43 0.08
CA TYR A 177 -21.17 -0.07 0.49
C TYR A 177 -22.22 0.93 0.03
N LEU A 178 -22.66 0.88 -1.24
CA LEU A 178 -23.69 1.78 -1.77
C LEU A 178 -25.03 1.62 -1.04
N LEU A 179 -25.45 0.38 -0.77
CA LEU A 179 -26.68 0.10 -0.02
C LEU A 179 -26.60 0.59 1.42
N THR A 180 -25.49 0.30 2.11
CA THR A 180 -25.24 0.78 3.48
C THR A 180 -25.20 2.30 3.55
N VAL A 181 -24.57 2.96 2.57
CA VAL A 181 -24.56 4.43 2.48
C VAL A 181 -25.95 4.99 2.26
N ALA A 182 -26.73 4.39 1.35
CA ALA A 182 -28.10 4.83 1.06
C ALA A 182 -28.98 4.75 2.32
N ASP A 183 -28.93 3.62 3.03
CA ASP A 183 -29.66 3.40 4.29
C ASP A 183 -29.24 4.41 5.38
N SER A 184 -27.93 4.61 5.56
CA SER A 184 -27.40 5.58 6.54
C SER A 184 -27.81 7.03 6.24
N LEU A 185 -28.07 7.36 4.97
CA LEU A 185 -28.51 8.70 4.55
C LEU A 185 -30.04 8.90 4.64
N SER A 186 -30.82 7.81 4.60
CA SER A 186 -32.26 7.86 4.87
C SER A 186 -32.55 7.91 6.37
N ASN A 187 -31.76 7.21 7.19
CA ASN A 187 -32.02 7.00 8.62
C ASN A 187 -30.97 7.70 9.51
N VAL A 188 -30.58 8.94 9.15
CA VAL A 188 -29.51 9.68 9.86
C VAL A 188 -29.82 9.88 11.36
N ALA A 189 -31.09 10.01 11.73
CA ALA A 189 -31.49 10.16 13.13
C ALA A 189 -31.10 8.93 13.98
N ASP A 190 -31.21 7.73 13.42
CA ASP A 190 -30.88 6.47 14.09
C ASP A 190 -29.36 6.22 14.13
N HIS A 191 -28.59 6.90 13.27
CA HIS A 191 -27.13 6.78 13.19
C HIS A 191 -26.40 8.08 13.58
N ILE A 192 -26.98 8.88 14.46
CA ILE A 192 -26.48 10.23 14.73
C ILE A 192 -25.09 10.26 15.40
N ASN A 193 -24.73 9.16 16.06
CA ASN A 193 -23.43 8.94 16.69
C ASN A 193 -22.32 8.59 15.68
N SER A 194 -22.67 8.41 14.41
CA SER A 194 -21.75 8.17 13.31
C SER A 194 -20.88 6.90 13.46
N ASN A 195 -21.36 5.87 14.16
CA ASN A 195 -20.59 4.66 14.52
C ASN A 195 -20.07 3.89 13.29
N GLY A 196 -20.91 3.73 12.27
CA GLY A 196 -20.56 3.02 11.03
C GLY A 196 -19.92 3.91 9.97
N GLN A 197 -20.43 5.13 9.78
CA GLN A 197 -20.02 6.06 8.72
C GLN A 197 -18.52 6.39 8.76
N GLY A 198 -17.97 6.59 9.97
CA GLY A 198 -16.55 6.83 10.18
C GLY A 198 -15.71 5.65 9.72
N THR A 199 -16.10 4.43 10.07
CA THR A 199 -15.38 3.21 9.70
C THR A 199 -15.45 2.98 8.19
N GLY A 200 -16.63 3.08 7.58
CA GLY A 200 -16.77 2.95 6.13
C GLY A 200 -15.86 3.92 5.35
N SER A 201 -15.76 5.17 5.80
CA SER A 201 -14.87 6.16 5.19
C SER A 201 -13.40 5.83 5.39
N ALA A 202 -13.01 5.43 6.61
CA ALA A 202 -11.63 5.12 6.96
C ALA A 202 -11.07 3.90 6.23
N TRP A 203 -11.92 2.95 5.81
CA TRP A 203 -11.51 1.75 5.09
C TRP A 203 -11.67 1.86 3.56
N LEU A 204 -12.28 2.94 3.06
CA LEU A 204 -12.57 3.11 1.62
C LEU A 204 -11.32 3.07 0.73
N TRP A 205 -10.15 3.47 1.25
CA TRP A 205 -8.87 3.43 0.53
C TRP A 205 -8.49 2.03 0.05
N LEU A 206 -9.00 0.98 0.70
CA LEU A 206 -8.65 -0.40 0.37
C LEU A 206 -9.14 -0.78 -1.02
N LEU A 207 -10.29 -0.26 -1.45
CA LEU A 207 -10.86 -0.53 -2.79
C LEU A 207 -9.89 -0.15 -3.93
N PRO A 208 -9.46 1.12 -4.07
CA PRO A 208 -8.55 1.49 -5.16
C PRO A 208 -7.16 0.85 -5.04
N VAL A 209 -6.71 0.49 -3.83
CA VAL A 209 -5.44 -0.24 -3.64
C VAL A 209 -5.56 -1.69 -4.10
N VAL A 210 -6.61 -2.41 -3.71
CA VAL A 210 -6.86 -3.80 -4.13
C VAL A 210 -7.04 -3.87 -5.64
N VAL A 211 -7.88 -2.99 -6.21
CA VAL A 211 -8.06 -2.93 -7.66
C VAL A 211 -6.72 -2.70 -8.35
N GLY A 212 -5.89 -1.77 -7.86
CA GLY A 212 -4.60 -1.47 -8.48
C GLY A 212 -3.64 -2.66 -8.46
N TRP A 213 -3.61 -3.41 -7.36
CA TRP A 213 -2.81 -4.64 -7.29
C TRP A 213 -3.33 -5.75 -8.21
N LEU A 214 -4.64 -5.85 -8.40
CA LEU A 214 -5.23 -6.81 -9.35
C LEU A 214 -4.93 -6.44 -10.81
N VAL A 215 -4.93 -5.14 -11.15
CA VAL A 215 -4.54 -4.70 -12.49
C VAL A 215 -3.04 -4.94 -12.72
N LEU A 216 -2.18 -4.65 -11.74
CA LEU A 216 -0.74 -4.93 -11.84
C LEU A 216 -0.40 -6.43 -11.90
N ALA A 217 -1.18 -7.26 -11.20
CA ALA A 217 -1.01 -8.71 -11.18
C ALA A 217 0.44 -9.20 -10.88
N PRO A 218 1.13 -8.66 -9.85
CA PRO A 218 2.53 -9.02 -9.61
C PRO A 218 2.67 -10.52 -9.33
N LYS A 219 3.68 -11.15 -9.92
CA LYS A 219 3.95 -12.57 -9.73
C LYS A 219 4.84 -12.74 -8.51
N CYS A 220 4.21 -12.82 -7.34
CA CYS A 220 4.93 -12.83 -6.05
C CYS A 220 4.93 -14.18 -5.32
N ALA A 221 4.18 -15.19 -5.79
CA ALA A 221 4.05 -16.47 -5.10
C ALA A 221 5.35 -17.30 -5.15
N TYR A 222 6.08 -17.34 -4.03
CA TYR A 222 7.43 -17.93 -3.93
C TYR A 222 7.55 -19.29 -4.61
N GLY A 223 6.70 -20.28 -4.25
CA GLY A 223 6.79 -21.63 -4.80
C GLY A 223 6.52 -21.69 -6.31
N ARG A 224 5.60 -20.87 -6.83
CA ARG A 224 5.29 -20.82 -8.26
C ARG A 224 6.37 -20.11 -9.06
N VAL A 225 6.89 -19.00 -8.52
CA VAL A 225 8.00 -18.28 -9.14
C VAL A 225 9.25 -19.17 -9.15
N GLN A 226 9.54 -19.87 -8.05
CA GLN A 226 10.63 -20.85 -7.98
C GLN A 226 10.51 -21.93 -9.04
N HIS A 227 9.34 -22.57 -9.14
CA HIS A 227 9.10 -23.58 -10.17
C HIS A 227 9.24 -23.01 -11.59
N ALA A 228 8.78 -21.79 -11.84
CA ALA A 228 8.92 -21.13 -13.14
C ALA A 228 10.40 -20.88 -13.51
N PHE A 229 11.22 -20.45 -12.55
CA PHE A 229 12.66 -20.31 -12.76
C PHE A 229 13.35 -21.67 -12.98
N GLU A 230 12.99 -22.69 -12.20
CA GLU A 230 13.52 -24.05 -12.36
C GLU A 230 13.21 -24.63 -13.75
N GLN A 231 11.99 -24.42 -14.27
CA GLN A 231 11.61 -24.81 -15.62
C GLN A 231 12.36 -24.03 -16.70
N ALA A 232 12.38 -22.69 -16.59
CA ALA A 232 13.06 -21.85 -17.58
C ALA A 232 14.56 -22.19 -17.67
N ASN A 233 15.22 -22.37 -16.52
CA ASN A 233 16.65 -22.68 -16.43
C ASN A 233 17.06 -23.98 -17.14
N GLN A 234 16.13 -24.89 -17.48
CA GLN A 234 16.43 -26.07 -18.29
C GLN A 234 16.79 -25.75 -19.75
N HIS A 235 16.36 -24.58 -20.25
CA HIS A 235 16.55 -24.17 -21.64
C HIS A 235 17.75 -23.25 -21.85
N ILE A 236 18.56 -23.01 -20.83
CA ILE A 236 19.64 -22.03 -20.90
C ILE A 236 20.86 -22.55 -21.68
N VAL A 237 21.37 -21.71 -22.57
CA VAL A 237 22.60 -21.91 -23.32
C VAL A 237 23.55 -20.77 -23.00
N VAL A 238 24.79 -21.08 -22.60
CA VAL A 238 25.84 -20.09 -22.34
C VAL A 238 26.91 -20.21 -23.42
N ALA A 239 27.32 -19.10 -24.02
CA ALA A 239 28.41 -19.07 -24.99
C ALA A 239 29.74 -19.39 -24.27
N ASP A 240 30.44 -20.42 -24.74
CA ASP A 240 31.80 -20.81 -24.33
C ASP A 240 32.01 -21.15 -22.84
N ALA A 241 31.09 -21.91 -22.25
CA ALA A 241 31.43 -22.72 -21.09
C ALA A 241 31.91 -24.09 -21.58
N GLU A 242 33.23 -24.36 -21.52
CA GLU A 242 33.69 -25.75 -21.42
C GLU A 242 32.83 -26.41 -20.33
N ARG A 243 32.08 -27.43 -20.73
CA ARG A 243 31.09 -28.13 -19.91
C ARG A 243 31.83 -28.85 -18.80
N ASN A 244 32.18 -28.13 -17.72
CA ASN A 244 32.78 -28.72 -16.54
C ASN A 244 31.73 -29.63 -15.90
N ALA A 245 31.80 -30.93 -16.18
CA ALA A 245 30.86 -31.95 -15.72
C ALA A 245 30.75 -32.07 -14.19
N LEU A 246 31.60 -31.35 -13.44
CA LEU A 246 31.69 -31.33 -11.98
C LEU A 246 31.01 -30.11 -11.32
N LYS A 247 30.51 -29.14 -12.09
CA LYS A 247 29.72 -28.01 -11.55
C LYS A 247 28.38 -27.93 -12.29
N PRO A 248 27.25 -28.24 -11.64
CA PRO A 248 25.96 -27.94 -12.24
C PRO A 248 25.91 -26.44 -12.53
N ASN A 249 25.47 -26.07 -13.74
CA ASN A 249 25.26 -24.67 -14.11
C ASN A 249 24.47 -24.00 -12.99
N SER A 250 25.07 -23.01 -12.32
CA SER A 250 24.35 -22.17 -11.37
C SER A 250 23.39 -21.31 -12.19
N GLY A 251 22.21 -21.85 -12.48
CA GLY A 251 21.11 -21.08 -13.04
C GLY A 251 20.76 -19.91 -12.13
N ILE A 252 19.95 -18.98 -12.64
CA ILE A 252 19.43 -17.87 -11.83
C ILE A 252 18.72 -18.46 -10.61
N THR A 253 19.28 -18.17 -9.43
CA THR A 253 18.72 -18.60 -8.15
C THR A 253 17.96 -17.41 -7.54
N ILE A 254 16.72 -17.67 -7.09
CA ILE A 254 15.86 -16.66 -6.47
C ILE A 254 16.43 -16.31 -5.10
N VAL A 255 17.18 -15.20 -5.00
CA VAL A 255 17.69 -14.78 -3.70
C VAL A 255 17.72 -13.26 -3.45
N SER A 256 17.88 -12.36 -4.44
CA SER A 256 17.67 -10.88 -4.26
C SER A 256 17.87 -10.02 -5.52
N TRP A 257 16.83 -9.29 -5.98
CA TRP A 257 16.90 -8.37 -7.13
C TRP A 257 17.50 -7.07 -6.65
N SER A 258 18.80 -6.98 -6.81
CA SER A 258 19.57 -5.76 -6.62
C SER A 258 20.37 -5.42 -7.88
N ARG A 259 19.86 -5.79 -9.05
CA ARG A 259 20.19 -5.14 -10.31
C ARG A 259 18.88 -4.59 -10.84
N SER A 260 18.68 -3.27 -10.71
CA SER A 260 17.47 -2.60 -11.18
C SER A 260 17.16 -3.00 -12.63
N ALA A 261 15.89 -3.01 -13.05
CA ALA A 261 15.53 -3.20 -14.46
C ALA A 261 16.31 -2.27 -15.41
N TYR A 262 16.83 -1.15 -14.88
CA TYR A 262 17.79 -0.30 -15.57
C TYR A 262 19.14 -0.93 -15.85
N ILE A 263 19.75 -1.57 -14.86
CA ILE A 263 20.96 -2.35 -15.11
C ILE A 263 20.65 -3.43 -16.14
N THR A 264 19.50 -4.11 -16.04
CA THR A 264 19.08 -5.09 -17.05
C THR A 264 18.92 -4.47 -18.44
N SER A 265 18.26 -3.31 -18.57
CA SER A 265 18.08 -2.65 -19.88
C SER A 265 19.39 -2.13 -20.46
N LEU A 266 20.32 -1.64 -19.62
CA LEU A 266 21.66 -1.26 -20.04
C LEU A 266 22.47 -2.47 -20.53
N LEU A 267 22.42 -3.58 -19.80
CA LEU A 267 23.04 -4.83 -20.22
C LEU A 267 22.45 -5.31 -21.55
N TYR A 268 21.12 -5.23 -21.69
CA TYR A 268 20.42 -5.60 -22.92
C TYR A 268 20.87 -4.73 -24.11
N ARG A 269 20.92 -3.41 -23.93
CA ARG A 269 21.37 -2.47 -24.96
C ARG A 269 22.84 -2.70 -25.36
N SER A 270 23.71 -2.93 -24.37
CA SER A 270 25.14 -3.22 -24.60
C SER A 270 25.31 -4.53 -25.38
N ALA A 271 24.66 -5.59 -24.92
CA ALA A 271 24.68 -6.90 -25.55
C ALA A 271 24.16 -6.84 -27.00
N TRP A 272 23.05 -6.15 -27.23
CA TRP A 272 22.48 -5.97 -28.56
C TRP A 272 23.39 -5.17 -29.50
N SER A 273 23.98 -4.07 -29.02
CA SER A 273 24.93 -3.28 -29.83
C SER A 273 26.17 -4.08 -30.23
N LYS A 274 26.69 -4.96 -29.36
CA LYS A 274 27.80 -5.86 -29.70
C LYS A 274 27.39 -6.87 -30.78
N ALA A 275 26.18 -7.45 -30.65
CA ALA A 275 25.64 -8.40 -31.63
C ALA A 275 25.48 -7.77 -33.02
N GLN A 276 24.94 -6.54 -33.11
CA GLN A 276 24.84 -5.81 -34.38
C GLN A 276 26.21 -5.56 -35.04
N ARG A 277 27.26 -5.38 -34.23
CA ARG A 277 28.63 -5.18 -34.69
C ARG A 277 29.40 -6.47 -34.93
N GLN A 278 28.76 -7.64 -34.82
CA GLN A 278 29.37 -8.97 -34.97
C GLN A 278 30.55 -9.19 -34.01
N ILE A 279 30.55 -8.52 -32.85
CA ILE A 279 31.59 -8.68 -31.83
C ILE A 279 31.28 -9.94 -31.03
N ARG A 280 32.23 -10.88 -30.98
CA ARG A 280 32.08 -12.12 -30.20
C ARG A 280 31.96 -11.81 -28.71
N VAL A 281 31.10 -12.59 -28.04
CA VAL A 281 30.98 -12.63 -26.57
C VAL A 281 32.19 -13.41 -26.04
N ASP A 282 33.36 -12.78 -25.98
CA ASP A 282 34.60 -13.39 -25.48
C ASP A 282 34.59 -13.40 -23.94
N GLY A 283 34.76 -14.58 -23.34
CA GLY A 283 34.83 -14.78 -21.89
C GLY A 283 36.08 -14.17 -21.21
N SER A 284 37.08 -13.78 -21.99
CA SER A 284 38.32 -13.14 -21.51
C SER A 284 38.27 -11.60 -21.54
N ALA A 285 37.31 -11.02 -22.28
CA ALA A 285 37.11 -9.58 -22.33
C ALA A 285 36.32 -9.13 -21.10
N GLY A 286 37.05 -8.72 -20.05
CA GLY A 286 36.44 -8.00 -18.94
C GLY A 286 35.60 -6.83 -19.45
N TRP A 287 34.47 -6.56 -18.78
CA TRP A 287 33.65 -5.39 -19.07
C TRP A 287 34.54 -4.18 -19.26
N GLN A 288 34.50 -3.56 -20.44
CA GLN A 288 34.87 -2.17 -20.52
C GLN A 288 33.81 -1.42 -19.72
N THR A 289 34.11 -1.15 -18.46
CA THR A 289 33.49 -0.02 -17.77
C THR A 289 33.75 1.17 -18.67
N VAL A 290 32.68 1.72 -19.24
CA VAL A 290 32.74 3.01 -19.92
C VAL A 290 33.55 3.94 -19.01
N PRO A 291 34.61 4.63 -19.50
CA PRO A 291 35.59 5.34 -18.65
C PRO A 291 35.03 6.49 -17.78
N ASN A 292 33.71 6.60 -17.66
CA ASN A 292 33.01 7.46 -16.75
C ASN A 292 31.97 6.64 -15.98
N SER A 293 32.42 5.85 -15.01
CA SER A 293 31.61 5.39 -13.87
C SER A 293 31.22 6.59 -13.00
N ARG A 294 30.61 7.62 -13.58
CA ARG A 294 29.79 8.53 -12.80
C ARG A 294 28.54 7.72 -12.50
N ALA A 295 28.25 7.49 -11.22
CA ALA A 295 26.93 7.07 -10.77
C ALA A 295 25.88 7.76 -11.64
N ILE A 296 24.94 6.99 -12.20
CA ILE A 296 23.97 7.53 -13.16
C ILE A 296 23.29 8.74 -12.53
N HIS A 297 23.51 9.90 -13.16
CA HIS A 297 22.95 11.17 -12.72
C HIS A 297 21.43 11.01 -12.67
N GLU A 298 20.80 11.42 -11.57
CA GLU A 298 19.37 11.15 -11.27
C GLU A 298 18.40 11.62 -12.39
N THR A 299 18.88 12.45 -13.31
CA THR A 299 18.21 12.97 -14.51
C THR A 299 17.97 11.96 -15.63
N ASN A 300 18.59 10.76 -15.59
CA ASN A 300 18.41 9.72 -16.62
C ASN A 300 17.26 8.73 -16.34
N ARG A 301 16.61 8.83 -15.17
CA ARG A 301 15.23 8.37 -15.00
C ARG A 301 14.31 9.47 -15.54
N GLN A 302 13.22 9.13 -16.23
CA GLN A 302 12.15 10.11 -16.43
C GLN A 302 11.59 10.45 -15.05
N GLY A 303 12.05 11.58 -14.49
CA GLY A 303 11.87 11.97 -13.11
C GLY A 303 13.06 11.60 -12.22
N ASN A 304 13.62 12.58 -11.49
CA ASN A 304 14.59 12.32 -10.41
C ASN A 304 13.95 11.37 -9.36
N ARG A 305 14.73 10.49 -8.72
CA ARG A 305 14.30 9.68 -7.57
C ARG A 305 13.50 10.51 -6.56
N ALA A 306 13.93 11.74 -6.27
CA ALA A 306 13.20 12.65 -5.39
C ALA A 306 11.80 12.99 -5.92
N GLN A 307 11.65 13.20 -7.24
CA GLN A 307 10.36 13.46 -7.87
C GLN A 307 9.44 12.25 -7.85
N VAL A 308 9.98 11.04 -8.09
CA VAL A 308 9.20 9.79 -8.01
C VAL A 308 8.72 9.55 -6.58
N VAL A 309 9.61 9.70 -5.60
CA VAL A 309 9.25 9.59 -4.18
C VAL A 309 8.18 10.63 -3.84
N ALA A 310 8.40 11.90 -4.19
CA ALA A 310 7.45 12.98 -3.91
C ALA A 310 6.07 12.72 -4.54
N TYR A 311 6.04 12.33 -5.82
CA TYR A 311 4.80 12.05 -6.53
C TYR A 311 4.03 10.88 -5.92
N SER A 312 4.70 9.74 -5.70
CA SER A 312 4.08 8.58 -5.05
C SER A 312 3.61 8.92 -3.63
N SER A 313 4.34 9.78 -2.90
CA SER A 313 3.95 10.23 -1.57
C SER A 313 2.70 11.11 -1.60
N LEU A 314 2.65 12.09 -2.50
CA LEU A 314 1.53 13.05 -2.58
C LEU A 314 0.22 12.35 -2.91
N VAL A 315 0.23 11.45 -3.88
CA VAL A 315 -0.98 10.73 -4.31
C VAL A 315 -1.50 9.83 -3.17
N THR A 316 -0.61 9.17 -2.44
CA THR A 316 -1.00 8.19 -1.42
C THR A 316 -1.35 8.85 -0.09
N LEU A 317 -0.68 9.96 0.27
CA LEU A 317 -1.10 10.82 1.37
C LEU A 317 -2.46 11.45 1.08
N GLY A 318 -2.71 11.86 -0.16
CA GLY A 318 -4.02 12.34 -0.61
C GLY A 318 -5.13 11.30 -0.42
N LEU A 319 -4.88 10.03 -0.81
CA LEU A 319 -5.82 8.95 -0.57
C LEU A 319 -6.03 8.68 0.93
N GLN A 320 -4.94 8.57 1.69
CA GLN A 320 -5.00 8.24 3.13
C GLN A 320 -5.72 9.31 3.93
N TRP A 321 -5.34 10.57 3.77
CA TRP A 321 -5.97 11.69 4.49
C TRP A 321 -7.31 12.09 3.89
N GLY A 322 -7.59 11.79 2.63
CA GLY A 322 -8.92 11.93 2.05
C GLY A 322 -9.94 11.00 2.72
N THR A 323 -9.58 9.73 2.89
CA THR A 323 -10.45 8.70 3.50
C THR A 323 -10.49 8.79 5.03
N THR A 324 -9.33 8.93 5.69
CA THR A 324 -9.25 9.14 7.14
C THR A 324 -9.83 10.51 7.54
N GLY A 325 -9.57 11.55 6.76
CA GLY A 325 -10.15 12.89 6.98
C GLY A 325 -11.66 12.89 6.81
N ALA A 326 -12.20 12.17 5.83
CA ALA A 326 -13.63 11.95 5.71
C ALA A 326 -14.22 11.25 6.95
N ALA A 327 -13.55 10.22 7.48
CA ALA A 327 -13.96 9.59 8.73
C ALA A 327 -13.99 10.56 9.91
N VAL A 328 -12.96 11.41 10.02
CA VAL A 328 -12.90 12.47 11.04
C VAL A 328 -14.04 13.48 10.84
N LEU A 329 -14.33 13.89 9.61
CA LEU A 329 -15.42 14.83 9.31
C LEU A 329 -16.79 14.24 9.66
N ALA A 330 -17.06 12.99 9.29
CA ALA A 330 -18.32 12.30 9.60
C ALA A 330 -18.59 12.30 11.12
N VAL A 331 -17.55 12.08 11.92
CA VAL A 331 -17.67 11.92 13.38
C VAL A 331 -17.50 13.24 14.15
N ARG A 332 -16.82 14.26 13.59
CA ARG A 332 -16.59 15.55 14.26
C ARG A 332 -17.84 16.42 14.34
N TYR A 333 -18.75 16.24 13.39
CA TYR A 333 -20.00 16.97 13.26
C TYR A 333 -21.20 16.17 13.77
N THR A 334 -20.96 15.20 14.64
CA THR A 334 -22.00 14.66 15.53
C THR A 334 -22.53 15.79 16.44
N PRO A 335 -23.73 15.62 17.06
CA PRO A 335 -24.42 16.68 17.79
C PRO A 335 -23.53 17.40 18.82
N THR A 336 -22.65 16.65 19.49
CA THR A 336 -21.59 17.16 20.36
C THR A 336 -20.35 17.55 19.55
N THR A 337 -20.50 18.61 18.77
CA THR A 337 -19.45 19.13 17.87
C THR A 337 -18.09 19.28 18.56
N ARG A 338 -17.01 18.99 17.79
CA ARG A 338 -15.55 19.07 18.08
C ARG A 338 -14.89 17.67 18.12
N LEU A 339 -13.67 17.58 18.65
CA LEU A 339 -12.93 16.32 18.71
C LEU A 339 -13.39 15.52 19.92
N GLY A 340 -14.04 14.40 19.66
CA GLY A 340 -14.34 13.34 20.62
C GLY A 340 -13.42 12.13 20.46
N CYS A 341 -13.64 11.09 21.30
CA CYS A 341 -12.83 9.87 21.32
C CYS A 341 -12.71 9.20 19.93
N ARG A 342 -13.84 9.07 19.22
CA ARG A 342 -13.90 8.43 17.89
C ARG A 342 -13.07 9.20 16.85
N SER A 343 -13.30 10.51 16.73
CA SER A 343 -12.54 11.36 15.79
C SER A 343 -11.04 11.39 16.08
N LEU A 344 -10.65 11.39 17.37
CA LEU A 344 -9.24 11.34 17.77
C LEU A 344 -8.60 9.99 17.39
N ALA A 345 -9.33 8.88 17.55
CA ALA A 345 -8.84 7.56 17.16
C ALA A 345 -8.49 7.50 15.66
N TYR A 346 -9.33 8.06 14.78
CA TYR A 346 -9.00 8.16 13.35
C TYR A 346 -7.80 9.06 13.06
N ILE A 347 -7.63 10.17 13.79
CA ILE A 347 -6.43 11.03 13.66
C ILE A 347 -5.17 10.26 14.06
N ILE A 348 -5.22 9.52 15.17
CA ILE A 348 -4.09 8.68 15.63
C ILE A 348 -3.76 7.64 14.55
N TYR A 349 -4.78 6.97 14.00
CA TYR A 349 -4.60 6.00 12.91
C TYR A 349 -3.93 6.62 11.68
N GLY A 350 -4.43 7.77 11.21
CA GLY A 350 -3.87 8.49 10.07
C GLY A 350 -2.43 8.94 10.27
N ALA A 351 -2.13 9.47 11.46
CA ALA A 351 -0.79 9.90 11.84
C ALA A 351 0.18 8.73 11.94
N ALA A 352 -0.20 7.64 12.63
CA ALA A 352 0.64 6.44 12.75
C ALA A 352 0.89 5.75 11.40
N SER A 353 -0.10 5.73 10.50
CA SER A 353 0.09 5.29 9.10
C SER A 353 1.15 6.13 8.39
N THR A 354 1.06 7.46 8.52
CA THR A 354 2.00 8.39 7.87
C THR A 354 3.41 8.25 8.43
N ILE A 355 3.55 8.15 9.76
CA ILE A 355 4.84 7.99 10.43
C ILE A 355 5.48 6.64 10.06
N SER A 356 4.72 5.54 10.11
CA SER A 356 5.25 4.21 9.74
C SER A 356 5.75 4.17 8.30
N TRP A 357 4.99 4.75 7.36
CA TRP A 357 5.42 4.93 5.98
C TRP A 357 6.72 5.73 5.88
N PHE A 358 6.80 6.89 6.54
CA PHE A 358 7.98 7.74 6.52
C PHE A 358 9.23 7.00 7.06
N LEU A 359 9.09 6.29 8.18
CA LEU A 359 10.18 5.50 8.78
C LEU A 359 10.69 4.41 7.82
N LEU A 360 9.78 3.73 7.11
CA LEU A 360 10.13 2.65 6.18
C LEU A 360 10.76 3.17 4.88
N VAL A 361 10.24 4.28 4.33
CA VAL A 361 10.85 4.94 3.17
C VAL A 361 12.23 5.47 3.55
N LEU A 362 12.37 6.17 4.68
CA LEU A 362 13.66 6.69 5.14
C LEU A 362 14.67 5.57 5.37
N SER A 363 14.26 4.46 5.98
CA SER A 363 15.09 3.25 6.10
C SER A 363 15.59 2.77 4.74
N SER A 364 14.72 2.73 3.71
CA SER A 364 15.13 2.29 2.37
C SER A 364 16.15 3.24 1.71
N LEU A 365 16.01 4.55 1.93
CA LEU A 365 16.94 5.55 1.41
C LEU A 365 18.31 5.44 2.08
N LEU A 366 18.34 5.29 3.41
CA LEU A 366 19.57 5.12 4.19
C LEU A 366 20.27 3.81 3.86
N ALA A 367 19.53 2.70 3.70
CA ALA A 367 20.11 1.42 3.26
C ALA A 367 20.79 1.54 1.88
N ASN A 368 20.15 2.25 0.95
CA ASN A 368 20.72 2.49 -0.37
C ASN A 368 21.97 3.38 -0.30
N TYR A 369 21.99 4.39 0.58
CA TYR A 369 23.16 5.25 0.78
C TYR A 369 24.34 4.51 1.40
N ALA A 370 24.07 3.58 2.32
CA ALA A 370 25.10 2.82 3.01
C ALA A 370 25.67 1.64 2.21
N THR A 371 25.14 1.35 1.02
CA THR A 371 25.61 0.25 0.17
C THR A 371 26.81 0.72 -0.67
N PRO A 372 28.02 0.16 -0.47
CA PRO A 372 29.19 0.57 -1.22
C PRO A 372 29.10 0.17 -2.70
N PRO A 373 29.75 0.92 -3.63
CA PRO A 373 29.85 0.54 -5.03
C PRO A 373 30.54 -0.82 -5.19
N SER A 374 30.14 -1.61 -6.19
CA SER A 374 30.67 -2.96 -6.45
C SER A 374 32.18 -3.04 -6.68
N ASN A 375 32.84 -1.91 -6.96
CA ASN A 375 34.26 -1.83 -7.31
C ASN A 375 35.10 -1.13 -6.22
N ALA A 376 34.50 -0.74 -5.09
CA ALA A 376 35.22 -0.12 -3.98
C ALA A 376 35.80 -1.21 -3.05
N SER A 377 37.06 -1.02 -2.62
CA SER A 377 37.65 -1.83 -1.55
C SER A 377 36.77 -1.75 -0.29
N PRO A 378 36.60 -2.86 0.46
CA PRO A 378 35.64 -2.96 1.55
C PRO A 378 36.14 -2.26 2.83
N THR A 379 36.62 -1.02 2.73
CA THR A 379 36.82 -0.17 3.90
C THR A 379 35.47 0.44 4.28
N GLN A 380 34.67 -0.33 5.03
CA GLN A 380 33.48 0.20 5.70
C GLN A 380 33.90 1.33 6.63
N THR A 381 33.46 2.55 6.30
CA THR A 381 33.63 3.68 7.22
C THR A 381 32.66 3.54 8.39
N VAL A 382 33.03 4.06 9.56
CA VAL A 382 32.16 4.11 10.75
C VAL A 382 30.80 4.74 10.40
N THR A 383 30.80 5.75 9.51
CA THR A 383 29.58 6.39 8.99
C THR A 383 28.66 5.42 8.26
N MET A 384 29.19 4.49 7.43
CA MET A 384 28.37 3.49 6.75
C MET A 384 27.75 2.49 7.74
N GLN A 385 28.50 2.07 8.75
CA GLN A 385 28.00 1.16 9.79
C GLN A 385 26.89 1.81 10.63
N LEU A 386 27.08 3.06 11.07
CA LEU A 386 26.05 3.82 11.78
C LEU A 386 24.79 4.04 10.92
N THR A 387 24.97 4.32 9.63
CA THR A 387 23.85 4.49 8.68
C THR A 387 23.07 3.18 8.50
N MET A 388 23.75 2.04 8.39
CA MET A 388 23.10 0.73 8.32
C MET A 388 22.35 0.40 9.62
N ALA A 389 22.95 0.66 10.78
CA ALA A 389 22.31 0.45 12.08
C ALA A 389 21.04 1.31 12.22
N LEU A 390 21.13 2.60 11.88
CA LEU A 390 19.98 3.51 11.87
C LEU A 390 18.88 3.03 10.90
N SER A 391 19.25 2.64 9.69
CA SER A 391 18.31 2.07 8.70
C SER A 391 17.57 0.85 9.25
N ASN A 392 18.26 -0.06 9.94
CA ASN A 392 17.65 -1.26 10.53
C ASN A 392 16.71 -0.90 11.69
N ASN A 393 17.09 0.03 12.56
CA ASN A 393 16.25 0.50 13.67
C ASN A 393 14.96 1.16 13.15
N LEU A 394 15.08 2.04 12.16
CA LEU A 394 13.91 2.69 11.52
C LEU A 394 12.98 1.67 10.87
N ARG A 395 13.55 0.63 10.24
CA ARG A 395 12.75 -0.45 9.64
C ARG A 395 11.95 -1.21 10.68
N TRP A 396 12.60 -1.56 11.79
CA TRP A 396 11.95 -2.28 12.89
C TRP A 396 10.87 -1.41 13.54
N ALA A 397 11.17 -0.15 13.83
CA ALA A 397 10.21 0.80 14.40
C ALA A 397 9.00 1.03 13.47
N GLY A 398 9.22 1.24 12.18
CA GLY A 398 8.14 1.43 11.20
C GLY A 398 7.25 0.19 11.07
N LYS A 399 7.85 -1.01 11.07
CA LYS A 399 7.13 -2.29 11.08
C LYS A 399 6.30 -2.49 12.34
N ALA A 400 6.89 -2.25 13.51
CA ALA A 400 6.21 -2.38 14.80
C ALA A 400 5.04 -1.39 14.92
N LEU A 401 5.27 -0.12 14.55
CA LEU A 401 4.23 0.91 14.57
C LEU A 401 3.07 0.55 13.64
N ALA A 402 3.35 0.11 12.41
CA ALA A 402 2.30 -0.34 11.50
C ALA A 402 1.54 -1.56 12.04
N GLY A 403 2.22 -2.56 12.61
CA GLY A 403 1.56 -3.70 13.24
C GLY A 403 0.63 -3.31 14.39
N LEU A 404 1.09 -2.41 15.27
CA LEU A 404 0.27 -1.85 16.35
C LEU A 404 -0.90 -1.02 15.80
N ASN A 405 -0.66 -0.22 14.76
CA ASN A 405 -1.70 0.59 14.15
C ASN A 405 -2.77 -0.24 13.43
N ALA A 406 -2.40 -1.41 12.89
CA ALA A 406 -3.34 -2.37 12.31
C ALA A 406 -4.26 -2.97 13.38
N ALA A 407 -3.68 -3.41 14.50
CA ALA A 407 -4.47 -3.88 15.65
C ALA A 407 -5.37 -2.76 16.19
N PHE A 408 -4.85 -1.52 16.24
CA PHE A 408 -5.58 -0.35 16.70
C PHE A 408 -6.81 -0.06 15.82
N ILE A 409 -6.68 0.04 14.49
CA ILE A 409 -7.83 0.35 13.61
C ILE A 409 -8.92 -0.72 13.68
N ILE A 410 -8.55 -2.00 13.78
CA ILE A 410 -9.51 -3.10 13.95
C ILE A 410 -10.22 -2.97 15.31
N THR A 411 -9.45 -2.74 16.38
CA THR A 411 -9.99 -2.62 17.74
C THR A 411 -10.95 -1.44 17.87
N ILE A 412 -10.58 -0.25 17.37
CA ILE A 412 -11.48 0.92 17.44
C ILE A 412 -12.73 0.74 16.57
N SER A 413 -12.64 -0.03 15.48
CA SER A 413 -13.82 -0.36 14.66
C SER A 413 -14.77 -1.26 15.45
N VAL A 414 -14.26 -2.32 16.08
CA VAL A 414 -15.06 -3.22 16.94
C VAL A 414 -15.65 -2.47 18.14
N PHE A 415 -14.86 -1.61 18.79
CA PHE A 415 -15.31 -0.82 19.96
C PHE A 415 -16.42 0.17 19.60
N GLN A 416 -16.44 0.72 18.38
CA GLN A 416 -17.53 1.57 17.92
C GLN A 416 -18.87 0.84 17.85
N TYR A 417 -18.86 -0.45 17.50
CA TYR A 417 -20.08 -1.25 17.39
C TYR A 417 -20.49 -1.89 18.72
N ALA A 418 -19.56 -1.97 19.67
CA ALA A 418 -19.78 -2.58 20.99
C ALA A 418 -20.21 -1.58 22.06
N ASN A 419 -20.68 -0.39 21.66
CA ASN A 419 -21.06 0.73 22.54
C ASN A 419 -19.95 1.21 23.49
N PHE A 420 -18.68 0.89 23.21
CA PHE A 420 -17.55 1.29 24.08
C PHE A 420 -17.38 2.81 24.14
N TYR A 421 -17.66 3.49 23.02
CA TYR A 421 -17.60 4.96 22.95
C TYR A 421 -18.91 5.63 23.38
N ASP A 422 -19.99 4.89 23.57
CA ASP A 422 -21.28 5.41 24.03
C ASP A 422 -21.26 5.52 25.55
N ARG A 423 -20.59 6.58 26.01
CA ARG A 423 -20.42 6.96 27.41
C ARG A 423 -20.36 8.48 27.51
N CYS A 424 -20.77 9.06 28.64
CA CYS A 424 -20.72 10.50 28.89
C CYS A 424 -19.36 11.14 28.52
N TYR A 425 -18.23 10.48 28.83
CA TYR A 425 -16.89 11.02 28.52
C TYR A 425 -16.64 11.18 27.00
N CYS A 426 -17.04 10.19 26.21
CA CYS A 426 -16.76 10.19 24.79
C CYS A 426 -17.81 10.95 23.98
N ASN A 427 -19.09 10.87 24.40
CA ASN A 427 -20.18 11.61 23.79
C ASN A 427 -20.07 13.12 24.06
N SER A 428 -19.57 13.57 25.22
CA SER A 428 -19.51 15.00 25.53
C SER A 428 -18.32 15.79 24.95
N SER A 429 -17.48 15.15 24.11
CA SER A 429 -16.30 15.78 23.49
C SER A 429 -15.32 16.42 24.50
N VAL A 430 -15.16 15.79 25.67
CA VAL A 430 -14.34 16.28 26.81
C VAL A 430 -12.92 16.61 26.39
N LEU A 431 -12.33 15.77 25.54
CA LEU A 431 -10.95 15.91 25.08
C LEU A 431 -10.65 17.28 24.43
N SER A 432 -11.64 17.90 23.78
CA SER A 432 -11.47 19.20 23.12
C SER A 432 -12.23 20.35 23.77
N ARG A 433 -13.20 20.06 24.63
CA ARG A 433 -14.00 21.07 25.33
C ARG A 433 -13.56 21.32 26.76
N GLY A 434 -12.84 20.38 27.38
CA GLY A 434 -12.43 20.47 28.78
C GLY A 434 -13.64 20.69 29.69
N SER A 435 -13.59 21.75 30.50
CA SER A 435 -14.69 22.12 31.42
C SER A 435 -15.98 22.57 30.73
N GLN A 436 -15.95 22.85 29.41
CA GLN A 436 -17.13 23.22 28.63
C GLN A 436 -17.76 22.03 27.88
N ALA A 437 -17.44 20.80 28.31
CA ALA A 437 -18.00 19.59 27.74
C ALA A 437 -19.49 19.47 28.09
N TYR A 438 -20.27 19.06 27.10
CA TYR A 438 -21.70 18.83 27.25
C TYR A 438 -22.13 17.62 26.45
N ASP A 439 -23.15 16.92 26.92
CA ASP A 439 -23.82 15.85 26.20
C ASP A 439 -25.20 16.31 25.70
N ILE A 440 -25.65 15.78 24.56
CA ILE A 440 -26.94 16.13 23.97
C ILE A 440 -28.00 15.14 24.47
N VAL A 441 -29.07 15.65 25.06
CA VAL A 441 -30.18 14.81 25.56
C VAL A 441 -31.30 14.72 24.53
N VAL A 442 -31.62 15.83 23.87
CA VAL A 442 -32.65 15.89 22.84
C VAL A 442 -32.00 16.26 21.51
N ILE A 443 -32.09 15.34 20.55
CA ILE A 443 -31.63 15.54 19.18
C ILE A 443 -32.59 16.49 18.47
N LEU A 444 -32.09 17.64 18.02
CA LEU A 444 -32.87 18.61 17.26
C LEU A 444 -32.77 18.33 15.74
N TYR A 445 -33.77 18.78 14.98
CA TYR A 445 -33.75 18.71 13.51
C TYR A 445 -32.48 19.35 12.91
N SER A 446 -32.00 20.45 13.52
CA SER A 446 -30.75 21.11 13.10
C SER A 446 -29.51 20.23 13.28
N ASP A 447 -29.50 19.38 14.32
CA ASP A 447 -28.37 18.50 14.60
C ASP A 447 -28.34 17.35 13.58
N VAL A 448 -29.51 16.79 13.24
CA VAL A 448 -29.66 15.79 12.18
C VAL A 448 -29.26 16.37 10.81
N ALA A 449 -29.68 17.59 10.49
CA ALA A 449 -29.33 18.25 9.23
C ALA A 449 -27.82 18.50 9.11
N LEU A 450 -27.16 18.89 10.21
CA LEU A 450 -25.71 19.08 10.26
C LEU A 450 -24.96 17.76 10.09
N ALA A 451 -25.35 16.71 10.83
CA ALA A 451 -24.76 15.39 10.72
C ALA A 451 -24.91 14.81 9.31
N ARG A 452 -26.09 14.96 8.69
CA ARG A 452 -26.34 14.56 7.30
C ARG A 452 -25.45 15.31 6.32
N GLY A 453 -25.34 16.64 6.45
CA GLY A 453 -24.48 17.45 5.59
C GLY A 453 -23.00 17.08 5.72
N ALA A 454 -22.53 16.85 6.94
CA ALA A 454 -21.16 16.38 7.18
C ALA A 454 -20.92 14.98 6.60
N TRP A 455 -21.91 14.09 6.70
CA TRP A 455 -21.83 12.76 6.12
C TRP A 455 -21.73 12.79 4.60
N ILE A 456 -22.57 13.58 3.94
CA ILE A 456 -22.49 13.81 2.49
C ILE A 456 -21.11 14.38 2.11
N GLY A 457 -20.62 15.37 2.84
CA GLY A 457 -19.29 15.96 2.61
C GLY A 457 -18.15 14.93 2.75
N ALA A 458 -18.22 14.07 3.77
CA ALA A 458 -17.27 12.98 3.98
C ALA A 458 -17.29 11.97 2.83
N LEU A 459 -18.48 11.55 2.38
CA LEU A 459 -18.65 10.64 1.24
C LEU A 459 -18.04 11.20 -0.05
N VAL A 460 -18.33 12.47 -0.36
CA VAL A 460 -17.77 13.15 -1.53
C VAL A 460 -16.25 13.20 -1.45
N LEU A 461 -15.69 13.59 -0.30
CA LEU A 461 -14.24 13.66 -0.10
C LEU A 461 -13.57 12.29 -0.28
N ALA A 462 -14.04 11.26 0.42
CA ALA A 462 -13.45 9.93 0.38
C ALA A 462 -13.54 9.31 -1.03
N SER A 463 -14.69 9.47 -1.69
CA SER A 463 -14.94 8.93 -3.03
C SER A 463 -14.11 9.66 -4.08
N MET A 464 -14.03 10.99 -4.02
CA MET A 464 -13.21 11.79 -4.95
C MET A 464 -11.73 11.48 -4.79
N CYS A 465 -11.19 11.38 -3.56
CA CYS A 465 -9.80 11.01 -3.35
C CYS A 465 -9.50 9.59 -3.87
N SER A 466 -10.44 8.66 -3.71
CA SER A 466 -10.34 7.30 -4.27
C SER A 466 -10.35 7.31 -5.80
N LEU A 467 -11.27 8.06 -6.40
CA LEU A 467 -11.36 8.22 -7.86
C LEU A 467 -10.08 8.85 -8.43
N VAL A 468 -9.59 9.93 -7.81
CA VAL A 468 -8.35 10.61 -8.23
C VAL A 468 -7.16 9.67 -8.16
N PHE A 469 -7.06 8.85 -7.10
CA PHE A 469 -6.01 7.84 -6.99
C PHE A 469 -6.03 6.83 -8.14
N VAL A 470 -7.22 6.34 -8.52
CA VAL A 470 -7.42 5.43 -9.66
C VAL A 470 -7.07 6.10 -10.98
N VAL A 471 -7.63 7.29 -11.24
CA VAL A 471 -7.46 8.03 -12.50
C VAL A 471 -6.01 8.44 -12.71
N ILE A 472 -5.29 8.78 -11.64
CA ILE A 472 -3.87 9.12 -11.73
C ILE A 472 -3.01 7.86 -11.89
N GLY A 473 -3.35 6.76 -11.19
CA GLY A 473 -2.53 5.57 -11.14
C GLY A 473 -2.64 4.66 -12.37
N TYR A 474 -3.86 4.44 -12.88
CA TYR A 474 -4.11 3.34 -13.82
C TYR A 474 -3.76 3.62 -15.29
N PRO A 475 -3.82 4.88 -15.80
CA PRO A 475 -3.29 5.18 -17.13
C PRO A 475 -1.77 4.94 -17.27
N ALA A 476 -1.07 4.65 -16.17
CA ALA A 476 0.35 4.31 -16.18
C ALA A 476 0.63 2.84 -16.54
N ILE A 477 -0.40 2.01 -16.71
CA ILE A 477 -0.23 0.58 -17.05
C ILE A 477 -0.17 0.47 -18.57
N PRO A 478 0.95 -0.05 -19.13
CA PRO A 478 1.02 -0.26 -20.56
C PRO A 478 0.04 -1.35 -20.99
N SER A 479 -0.72 -1.07 -22.04
CA SER A 479 -1.59 -2.00 -22.76
C SER A 479 -0.82 -3.09 -23.48
#